data_AF-A0A925F7S5-F1
#
_entry.id   AF-A0A925F7S5-F1
#
_cell.length_a   1.000
_cell.length_b   1.000
_cell.length_c   1.000
_cell.angle_alpha   90.00
_cell.angle_beta   90.00
_cell.angle_gamma   90.00
#
_symmetry.space_group_name_H-M   'P 1'
#
loop_
_entity.id
_entity.type
_entity.pdbx_description
1 polymer ?
#
loop_
_entity_poly.entity_id
_entity_poly.type
_entity_poly.pdbx_seq_one_letter_code
_entity_poly.pdbx_strand_id
1 'polypeptide(L)' 'TLAQNPADFQALLAPVWRYVHETPSRVPLSDWHETIDGQLVGFQARSVVGGFWMKALEAKLLAKPKPVLPRARSKR' A
#
# COMPACT_ATOMS: atom_id res chain seq x y z
N THR A 1 5.69 -12.22 1.56
CA THR A 1 5.68 -10.80 1.12
C THR A 1 6.96 -10.34 0.45
N LEU A 2 6.97 -9.10 -0.09
CA LEU A 2 8.10 -8.42 -0.76
C LEU A 2 9.48 -8.66 -0.12
N ALA A 3 9.56 -8.70 1.21
CA ALA A 3 10.70 -9.26 1.93
C ALA A 3 10.22 -9.96 3.21
N GLN A 4 11.08 -10.84 3.76
CA GLN A 4 10.85 -11.55 5.02
C GLN A 4 11.37 -10.72 6.22
N ASN A 5 12.54 -10.11 6.06
CA ASN A 5 13.10 -9.18 7.01
C ASN A 5 12.33 -7.84 6.98
N PRO A 6 11.83 -7.34 8.11
CA PRO A 6 11.16 -6.03 8.18
C PRO A 6 12.04 -4.87 7.68
N ALA A 7 13.35 -4.90 7.92
CA ALA A 7 14.25 -3.83 7.50
C ALA A 7 14.33 -3.74 5.96
N ASP A 8 14.50 -4.89 5.29
CA ASP A 8 14.55 -4.97 3.83
C ASP A 8 13.22 -4.57 3.20
N PHE A 9 12.10 -4.94 3.84
CA PHE A 9 10.78 -4.50 3.41
C PHE A 9 10.64 -2.96 3.46
N GLN A 10 11.08 -2.34 4.55
CA GLN A 10 11.03 -0.89 4.69
C GLN A 10 11.96 -0.20 3.68
N ALA A 11 13.15 -0.74 3.43
CA ALA A 11 14.08 -0.21 2.45
C ALA A 11 13.48 -0.20 1.02
N LEU A 12 12.70 -1.23 0.67
CA LEU A 12 11.99 -1.29 -0.61
C LEU A 12 10.78 -0.35 -0.68
N LEU A 13 10.05 -0.16 0.42
CA LEU A 13 8.84 0.66 0.45
C LEU A 13 9.12 2.16 0.60
N ALA A 14 10.18 2.54 1.32
CA ALA A 14 10.57 3.93 1.57
C ALA A 14 10.66 4.80 0.30
N PRO A 15 11.30 4.39 -0.81
CA PRO A 15 11.35 5.21 -2.02
C PRO A 15 9.96 5.37 -2.67
N VAL A 16 9.12 4.33 -2.63
CA VAL A 16 7.74 4.41 -3.15
C VAL A 16 6.92 5.39 -2.32
N TRP A 17 7.02 5.31 -0.99
CA TRP A 17 6.35 6.25 -0.08
C TRP A 17 6.79 7.69 -0.35
N ARG A 18 8.10 7.92 -0.47
CA ARG A 18 8.67 9.23 -0.78
C ARG A 18 8.14 9.77 -2.10
N TYR A 19 8.16 8.96 -3.16
CA TYR A 19 7.60 9.34 -4.46
C TYR A 19 6.13 9.77 -4.36
N VAL A 20 5.27 8.96 -3.75
CA VAL A 20 3.83 9.27 -3.63
C VAL A 20 3.58 10.55 -2.85
N HIS A 21 4.43 10.84 -1.86
CA HIS A 21 4.27 12.01 -0.99
C HIS A 21 4.85 13.30 -1.60
N GLU A 22 5.98 13.20 -2.29
CA GLU A 22 6.75 14.34 -2.76
C GLU A 22 6.57 14.60 -4.27
N THR A 23 5.90 13.71 -5.01
CA THR A 23 5.79 13.87 -6.46
C THR A 23 5.16 15.22 -6.82
N PRO A 24 5.80 16.00 -7.71
CA PRO A 24 5.25 17.26 -8.20
C PRO A 24 4.05 17.03 -9.13
N SER A 25 3.88 15.80 -9.62
CA SER A 25 2.75 15.42 -10.47
C SER A 25 1.47 15.39 -9.66
N ARG A 26 0.36 15.86 -10.25
CA ARG A 26 -0.99 15.67 -9.69
C ARG A 26 -1.51 14.23 -9.86
N VAL A 27 -0.65 13.33 -10.34
CA VAL A 27 -0.90 11.90 -10.50
C VAL A 27 -0.02 11.15 -9.49
N PRO A 28 -0.55 10.80 -8.31
CA PRO A 28 0.25 10.30 -7.19
C PRO A 28 0.87 8.91 -7.43
N LEU A 29 0.33 8.14 -8.38
CA LEU A 29 0.84 6.83 -8.78
C LEU A 29 0.72 6.73 -10.30
N SER A 30 1.83 6.97 -11.00
CA SER A 30 1.94 6.78 -12.44
C SER A 30 2.57 5.45 -12.80
N ASP A 31 2.26 4.96 -14.00
CA ASP A 31 2.86 3.74 -14.54
C ASP A 31 4.36 3.89 -14.78
N TRP A 32 4.78 5.11 -15.14
CA TRP A 32 6.19 5.49 -15.27
C TRP A 32 6.41 6.87 -14.65
N HIS A 33 7.38 6.94 -13.73
CA HIS A 33 7.94 8.19 -13.22
C HIS A 33 9.47 8.15 -13.29
N GLU A 34 10.09 9.32 -13.40
CA GLU A 34 11.54 9.45 -13.26
C GLU A 34 11.94 9.29 -11.79
N THR A 35 13.04 8.57 -11.56
CA THR A 35 13.55 8.33 -10.19
C THR A 35 14.29 9.53 -9.60
N ILE A 36 14.68 10.49 -10.44
CA ILE A 36 15.46 11.66 -10.06
C ILE A 36 14.56 12.73 -9.44
N ASP A 37 13.41 13.02 -10.05
CA ASP A 37 12.52 14.12 -9.67
C ASP A 37 11.04 13.71 -9.48
N GLY A 38 10.71 12.44 -9.69
CA GLY A 38 9.36 11.92 -9.49
C GLY A 38 8.33 12.41 -10.50
N GLN A 39 8.76 12.99 -11.63
CA GLN A 39 7.87 13.46 -12.68
C GLN A 39 7.24 12.30 -13.45
N LEU A 40 5.97 12.45 -13.81
CA LEU A 40 5.28 11.52 -14.70
C LEU A 40 5.92 11.57 -16.10
N VAL A 41 6.18 10.39 -16.68
CA VAL A 41 6.67 10.26 -18.06
C VAL A 41 5.67 9.48 -18.90
N GLY A 42 5.33 10.01 -20.08
CA GLY A 42 4.54 9.31 -21.08
C GLY A 42 3.03 9.32 -20.81
N PHE A 43 2.41 8.14 -20.69
CA PHE A 43 0.97 7.94 -20.62
C PHE A 43 0.44 7.95 -19.19
N GLN A 44 -0.79 8.45 -19.02
CA GLN A 44 -1.53 8.44 -17.76
C GLN A 44 -2.63 7.37 -17.83
N ALA A 45 -2.31 6.13 -17.46
CA ALA A 45 -3.31 5.10 -17.22
C ALA A 45 -3.83 5.16 -15.78
N ARG A 46 -4.91 4.43 -15.51
CA ARG A 46 -5.29 4.09 -14.14
C ARG A 46 -4.41 2.93 -13.68
N SER A 47 -3.33 3.23 -12.96
CA SER A 47 -2.39 2.22 -12.48
C SER A 47 -3.06 1.17 -11.59
N VAL A 48 -2.63 -0.09 -11.73
CA VAL A 48 -3.09 -1.20 -10.89
C VAL A 48 -2.31 -1.19 -9.57
N VAL A 49 -2.91 -0.63 -8.53
CA VAL A 49 -2.27 -0.39 -7.22
C VAL A 49 -2.35 -1.58 -6.24
N GLY A 50 -2.90 -2.72 -6.68
CA GLY A 50 -3.14 -3.89 -5.82
C GLY A 50 -1.87 -4.43 -5.15
N GLY A 51 -0.71 -4.27 -5.80
CA GLY A 51 0.57 -4.72 -5.27
C GLY A 51 0.96 -4.06 -3.93
N PHE A 52 0.60 -2.80 -3.71
CA PHE A 52 0.89 -2.11 -2.46
C PHE A 52 0.13 -2.70 -1.26
N TRP A 53 -1.00 -3.35 -1.52
CA TRP A 53 -1.86 -3.95 -0.49
C TRP A 53 -1.47 -5.39 -0.13
N MET A 54 -0.45 -5.98 -0.79
CA MET A 54 -0.05 -7.37 -0.54
C MET A 54 0.28 -7.65 0.93
N LYS A 55 0.93 -6.72 1.63
CA LYS A 55 1.27 -6.90 3.06
C LYS A 55 0.03 -6.86 3.95
N ALA A 56 -0.92 -5.98 3.65
CA ALA A 56 -2.19 -5.91 4.36
C ALA A 56 -3.05 -7.16 4.13
N LEU A 57 -3.02 -7.70 2.90
CA LEU A 57 -3.69 -8.95 2.57
C LEU A 57 -3.07 -10.15 3.31
N GLU A 58 -1.73 -10.27 3.30
CA GLU A 58 -1.01 -11.31 4.06
C GLU A 58 -1.40 -11.26 5.55
N ALA A 59 -1.37 -10.06 6.15
CA ALA A 59 -1.77 -9.87 7.54
C ALA A 59 -3.22 -10.31 7.80
N LYS A 60 -4.15 -10.00 6.87
CA LYS A 60 -5.56 -10.41 6.98
C LYS A 60 -5.72 -11.93 6.86
N LEU A 61 -4.98 -12.59 5.96
CA LEU A 61 -5.05 -14.04 5.76
C LEU A 61 -4.44 -14.82 6.94
N LEU A 62 -3.41 -14.27 7.59
CA LEU A 62 -2.77 -14.87 8.76
C LEU A 62 -3.48 -14.54 10.09
N ALA A 63 -4.32 -13.51 10.11
CA ALA A 63 -5.04 -13.11 11.32
C ALA A 63 -6.04 -14.19 11.75
N LYS A 64 -6.01 -14.54 13.04
CA LYS A 64 -7.02 -15.42 13.63
C LYS A 64 -8.39 -14.74 13.57
N PRO A 65 -9.48 -15.48 13.30
CA PRO A 65 -10.83 -14.90 13.27
C PRO A 65 -11.13 -14.22 14.61
N LYS A 66 -11.61 -12.97 14.55
CA LYS A 66 -12.04 -12.26 15.76
C LYS A 66 -13.19 -13.02 16.41
N PRO A 67 -13.14 -13.29 17.72
CA PRO A 67 -14.26 -13.92 18.41
C PRO A 67 -15.50 -13.04 18.27
N VAL A 68 -16.61 -13.64 17.84
CA VAL A 68 -17.89 -12.95 17.73
C VAL A 68 -18.39 -12.73 19.16
N LEU A 69 -18.30 -11.49 19.63
CA LEU A 69 -18.90 -11.12 20.92
C LEU A 69 -20.43 -11.21 20.79
N PRO A 70 -21.13 -11.79 21.78
CA PRO A 70 -22.58 -11.81 21.77
C PRO A 70 -23.09 -10.36 21.76
N ARG A 71 -23.97 -10.04 20.79
CA ARG A 71 -24.64 -8.74 20.78
C ARG A 71 -25.41 -8.60 22.08
N ALA A 72 -25.09 -7.58 22.87
CA ALA A 72 -25.87 -7.24 24.04
C ALA A 72 -27.33 -7.06 23.61
N ARG A 73 -28.23 -7.92 24.09
CA ARG A 73 -29.66 -7.67 23.96
C ARG A 73 -29.95 -6.41 24.75
N SER A 74 -30.26 -5.33 24.04
CA SER A 74 -30.92 -4.17 24.63
C SER A 74 -32.21 -4.67 25.26
N LYS A 75 -32.26 -4.69 26.59
CA LYS A 75 -33.49 -4.91 27.33
C LYS A 75 -34.33 -3.65 27.10
N ARG A 76 -35.39 -3.79 26.30
CA ARG A 76 -36.51 -2.85 26.33
C ARG A 76 -37.32 -3.10 27.59
#